data_AF-A0AAV8AFL2-F1
#
_entry.id   AF-A0AAV8AFL2-F1
#
_cell.length_a   1.000
_cell.length_b   1.000
_cell.length_c   1.000
_cell.angle_alpha   90.00
_cell.angle_beta   90.00
_cell.angle_gamma   90.00
#
_symmetry.space_group_name_H-M   'P 1'
#
loop_
_entity.id
_entity.type
_entity.pdbx_description
1 polymer ?
#
loop_
_entity_poly.entity_id
_entity_poly.type
_entity_poly.pdbx_seq_one_letter_code
_entity_poly.pdbx_strand_id
1 'polypeptide(L)'
;MKIIHTLFLIFLLVVFVTSQNTPIIGIVSQPSTSKLKRFGNQFIASSIVKWVSQSGARVVPIKYDIKETDLIPLLDQIDGVVIPGGSLPIPSESKFETYPLYQAVKTITQITIDKNKKGESFPVFAIGESMSMVLMAYEQTLQERASSTKPAIDSQEGNDRNRDQVEDHPDLGDSFVYGISKLPLGKLSKKIVFESGVYESKIFEGVSPLLISKLNEHKSWAHFYGKQSITTDDYYKMRSVLNDFDILMTIPTNKKSKIDTSNFENDDNPFTEFVTGKLSVIAAVEGLKVPIFGVLWHPSYNAWEWGKKQSSVCREYECIKLTQVISANFVQQARKNALRKSESYKNLNSGSNQLQPISQVKKFYTYKYDNSFFESYIFQVNPSWNKEESTFVDFFMLLLSFLGFGTTVWLLFVGIKWMFKSNKNSGKLLKEI
;
A
#
# COMPACT_ATOMS: atom_id res chain seq x y z
N MET A 1 -1.18 -8.61 -56.60
CA MET A 1 -1.69 -9.42 -55.47
C MET A 1 -0.67 -9.68 -54.35
N LYS A 2 0.60 -10.02 -54.64
CA LYS A 2 1.62 -10.30 -53.61
C LYS A 2 1.97 -9.09 -52.72
N ILE A 3 2.11 -7.89 -53.29
CA ILE A 3 2.44 -6.66 -52.55
C ILE A 3 1.33 -6.27 -51.55
N ILE A 4 0.06 -6.50 -51.91
CA ILE A 4 -1.09 -6.22 -51.03
C ILE A 4 -1.13 -7.21 -49.85
N HIS A 5 -0.81 -8.49 -50.07
CA HIS A 5 -0.68 -9.46 -48.98
C HIS A 5 0.51 -9.15 -48.07
N THR A 6 1.64 -8.69 -48.61
CA THR A 6 2.81 -8.28 -47.82
C THR A 6 2.52 -7.01 -47.00
N LEU A 7 1.82 -6.02 -47.56
CA LEU A 7 1.39 -4.82 -46.81
C LEU A 7 0.29 -5.13 -45.78
N PHE A 8 -0.58 -6.10 -46.06
CA PHE A 8 -1.60 -6.57 -45.11
C PHE A 8 -0.98 -7.37 -43.94
N LEU A 9 0.06 -8.17 -44.20
CA LEU A 9 0.86 -8.83 -43.16
C LEU A 9 1.71 -7.84 -42.37
N ILE A 10 2.31 -6.83 -43.02
CA ILE A 10 3.01 -5.73 -42.33
C ILE A 10 2.02 -4.90 -41.50
N PHE A 11 0.78 -4.67 -41.98
CA PHE A 11 -0.28 -4.04 -41.19
C PHE A 11 -0.72 -4.93 -40.02
N LEU A 12 -0.88 -6.25 -40.20
CA LEU A 12 -1.15 -7.19 -39.10
C LEU A 12 0.03 -7.30 -38.11
N LEU A 13 1.27 -7.11 -38.55
CA LEU A 13 2.47 -7.06 -37.71
C LEU A 13 2.70 -5.70 -37.04
N VAL A 14 2.30 -4.58 -37.65
CA VAL A 14 2.34 -3.23 -37.08
C VAL A 14 1.13 -2.99 -36.15
N VAL A 15 0.05 -3.75 -36.34
CA VAL A 15 -1.05 -3.93 -35.40
C VAL A 15 -0.78 -5.13 -34.46
N PHE A 16 0.50 -5.47 -34.21
CA PHE A 16 0.87 -5.76 -32.82
C PHE A 16 0.60 -4.49 -32.04
N VAL A 17 -0.66 -4.34 -31.61
CA VAL A 17 -1.06 -3.43 -30.55
C VAL A 17 -0.02 -3.67 -29.46
N THR A 18 0.89 -2.72 -29.28
CA THR A 18 1.66 -2.65 -28.06
C THR A 18 0.61 -2.53 -26.98
N SER A 19 0.23 -3.66 -26.35
CA SER A 19 -0.62 -3.61 -25.17
C SER A 19 0.12 -2.65 -24.25
N GLN A 20 -0.42 -1.46 -24.00
CA GLN A 20 0.20 -0.54 -23.07
C GLN A 20 0.31 -1.32 -21.77
N ASN A 21 1.53 -1.71 -21.41
CA ASN A 21 1.81 -2.55 -20.25
C ASN A 21 1.99 -1.65 -19.02
N THR A 22 1.02 -0.76 -18.82
CA THR A 22 0.98 0.28 -17.77
C THR A 22 0.03 -0.16 -16.64
N PRO A 23 0.47 -1.05 -15.74
CA PRO A 23 -0.40 -1.66 -14.73
C PRO A 23 -1.16 -0.60 -13.93
N ILE A 24 -2.40 -0.89 -13.60
CA ILE A 24 -3.27 -0.06 -12.78
C ILE A 24 -3.20 -0.59 -11.35
N ILE A 25 -2.72 0.23 -10.43
CA ILE A 25 -2.58 -0.13 -9.03
C ILE A 25 -3.64 0.61 -8.21
N GLY A 26 -4.44 -0.16 -7.51
CA GLY A 26 -5.34 0.36 -6.49
C GLY A 26 -4.56 0.78 -5.25
N ILE A 27 -4.81 1.96 -4.71
CA ILE A 27 -4.24 2.38 -3.42
C ILE A 27 -5.38 2.59 -2.43
N VAL A 28 -5.38 1.82 -1.34
CA VAL A 28 -6.37 1.95 -0.28
C VAL A 28 -6.17 3.26 0.47
N SER A 29 -7.22 4.04 0.63
CA SER A 29 -7.20 5.28 1.41
C SER A 29 -7.09 4.98 2.91
N GLN A 30 -6.85 6.02 3.70
CA GLN A 30 -6.84 5.99 5.15
C GLN A 30 -7.81 7.06 5.67
N PRO A 31 -8.47 6.87 6.82
CA PRO A 31 -9.30 7.93 7.37
C PRO A 31 -8.47 9.14 7.77
N SER A 32 -9.02 10.32 7.53
CA SER A 32 -8.39 11.59 7.85
C SER A 32 -8.24 11.77 9.35
N THR A 33 -7.09 12.34 9.74
CA THR A 33 -6.89 12.85 11.10
C THR A 33 -7.94 13.91 11.43
N SER A 34 -8.19 14.16 12.73
CA SER A 34 -9.13 15.20 13.16
C SER A 34 -8.87 16.57 12.51
N LYS A 35 -7.59 16.90 12.26
CA LYS A 35 -7.17 18.16 11.62
C LYS A 35 -7.42 18.21 10.11
N LEU A 36 -7.50 17.06 9.45
CA LEU A 36 -7.78 16.94 8.02
C LEU A 36 -9.25 16.68 7.70
N LYS A 37 -10.08 16.25 8.68
CA LYS A 37 -11.52 15.97 8.49
C LYS A 37 -12.30 17.12 7.86
N ARG A 38 -11.88 18.37 8.07
CA ARG A 38 -12.49 19.55 7.43
C ARG A 38 -12.33 19.61 5.91
N PHE A 39 -11.30 18.96 5.36
CA PHE A 39 -11.05 18.89 3.92
C PHE A 39 -11.66 17.63 3.29
N GLY A 40 -11.83 16.59 4.09
CA GLY A 40 -12.46 15.33 3.72
C GLY A 40 -12.17 14.23 4.72
N ASN A 41 -12.99 13.18 4.71
CA ASN A 41 -12.98 12.15 5.75
C ASN A 41 -11.91 11.07 5.56
N GLN A 42 -11.27 11.02 4.39
CA GLN A 42 -10.23 10.06 4.07
C GLN A 42 -9.21 10.64 3.08
N PHE A 43 -8.02 10.04 3.03
CA PHE A 43 -6.90 10.53 2.25
C PHE A 43 -6.01 9.41 1.72
N ILE A 44 -5.19 9.74 0.72
CA ILE A 44 -4.04 8.95 0.26
C ILE A 44 -2.82 9.87 0.25
N ALA A 45 -1.74 9.44 0.90
CA ALA A 45 -0.48 10.20 0.88
C ALA A 45 0.09 10.26 -0.54
N SER A 46 0.45 11.46 -0.98
CA SER A 46 1.02 11.71 -2.32
C SER A 46 2.30 10.93 -2.57
N SER A 47 3.10 10.69 -1.52
CA SER A 47 4.34 9.90 -1.60
C SER A 47 4.11 8.47 -2.06
N ILE A 48 3.04 7.79 -1.65
CA ILE A 48 2.74 6.42 -2.10
C ILE A 48 2.33 6.41 -3.57
N VAL A 49 1.53 7.39 -4.01
CA VAL A 49 1.15 7.56 -5.42
C VAL A 49 2.40 7.77 -6.28
N LYS A 50 3.29 8.70 -5.88
CA LYS A 50 4.55 8.95 -6.57
C LYS A 50 5.44 7.70 -6.58
N TRP A 51 5.48 6.97 -5.48
CA TRP A 51 6.29 5.76 -5.31
C TRP A 51 5.94 4.66 -6.30
N VAL A 52 4.66 4.38 -6.57
CA VAL A 52 4.30 3.40 -7.59
C VAL A 52 4.33 3.99 -9.01
N SER A 53 3.99 5.27 -9.16
CA SER A 53 3.95 5.94 -10.47
C SER A 53 5.33 6.07 -11.11
N GLN A 54 6.39 6.29 -10.31
CA GLN A 54 7.77 6.33 -10.83
C GLN A 54 8.19 5.03 -11.54
N SER A 55 7.52 3.91 -11.25
CA SER A 55 7.80 2.61 -11.84
C SER A 55 6.87 2.28 -13.01
N GLY A 56 6.12 3.26 -13.50
CA GLY A 56 5.28 3.14 -14.69
C GLY A 56 3.88 2.56 -14.44
N ALA A 57 3.36 2.67 -13.21
CA ALA A 57 1.98 2.31 -12.89
C ALA A 57 1.03 3.52 -12.94
N ARG A 58 -0.22 3.29 -13.33
CA ARG A 58 -1.33 4.23 -13.08
C ARG A 58 -1.97 3.90 -11.75
N VAL A 59 -2.60 4.89 -11.13
CA VAL A 59 -3.19 4.75 -9.80
C VAL A 59 -4.68 5.04 -9.82
N VAL A 60 -5.44 4.16 -9.17
CA VAL A 60 -6.83 4.40 -8.79
C VAL A 60 -6.97 4.34 -7.27
N PRO A 61 -7.75 5.24 -6.65
CA PRO A 61 -8.01 5.21 -5.22
C PRO A 61 -9.06 4.14 -4.89
N ILE A 62 -8.82 3.39 -3.81
CA ILE A 62 -9.80 2.48 -3.21
C ILE A 62 -10.18 3.10 -1.86
N LYS A 63 -11.46 3.38 -1.63
CA LYS A 63 -11.90 3.92 -0.33
C LYS A 63 -11.71 2.88 0.77
N TYR A 64 -11.22 3.26 1.93
CA TYR A 64 -11.00 2.34 3.06
C TYR A 64 -12.29 1.73 3.60
N ASP A 65 -13.42 2.42 3.38
CA ASP A 65 -14.78 2.05 3.78
C ASP A 65 -15.63 1.57 2.59
N ILE A 66 -14.99 1.19 1.48
CA ILE A 66 -15.67 0.59 0.32
C ILE A 66 -16.39 -0.70 0.73
N LYS A 67 -17.61 -0.88 0.23
CA LYS A 67 -18.38 -2.12 0.45
C LYS A 67 -17.86 -3.22 -0.48
N GLU A 68 -17.94 -4.46 -0.03
CA GLU A 68 -17.53 -5.64 -0.80
C GLU A 68 -18.17 -5.68 -2.21
N THR A 69 -19.46 -5.32 -2.31
CA THR A 69 -20.22 -5.27 -3.57
C THR A 69 -19.61 -4.36 -4.62
N ASP A 70 -18.92 -3.30 -4.20
CA ASP A 70 -18.25 -2.33 -5.08
C ASP A 70 -16.76 -2.64 -5.23
N LEU A 71 -16.15 -3.20 -4.17
CA LEU A 71 -14.74 -3.54 -4.13
C LEU A 71 -14.40 -4.69 -5.09
N ILE A 72 -15.16 -5.78 -5.09
CA ILE A 72 -14.86 -6.95 -5.93
C ILE A 72 -14.82 -6.57 -7.42
N PRO A 73 -15.84 -5.91 -7.99
CA PRO A 73 -15.80 -5.46 -9.39
C PRO A 73 -14.66 -4.46 -9.69
N LEU A 74 -14.25 -3.65 -8.70
CA LEU A 74 -13.09 -2.76 -8.85
C LEU A 74 -11.79 -3.57 -8.93
N LEU A 75 -11.60 -4.55 -8.05
CA LEU A 75 -10.41 -5.41 -8.02
C LEU A 75 -10.24 -6.19 -9.34
N ASP A 76 -11.34 -6.57 -9.98
CA ASP A 76 -11.30 -7.21 -11.30
C ASP A 76 -10.82 -6.29 -12.43
N GLN A 77 -10.88 -4.98 -12.26
CA GLN A 77 -10.44 -4.02 -13.28
C GLN A 77 -9.01 -3.50 -13.09
N ILE A 78 -8.36 -3.83 -11.97
CA ILE A 78 -6.99 -3.40 -11.67
C ILE A 78 -6.01 -4.57 -11.66
N ASP A 79 -4.72 -4.24 -11.55
CA ASP A 79 -3.62 -5.19 -11.71
C ASP A 79 -2.91 -5.55 -10.41
N GLY A 80 -3.10 -4.77 -9.35
CA GLY A 80 -2.59 -5.02 -8.00
C GLY A 80 -3.02 -3.95 -7.02
N VAL A 81 -2.71 -4.13 -5.73
CA VAL A 81 -3.13 -3.21 -4.66
C VAL A 81 -1.98 -2.85 -3.73
N VAL A 82 -1.88 -1.57 -3.37
CA VAL A 82 -1.10 -1.11 -2.21
C VAL A 82 -2.06 -0.80 -1.07
N ILE A 83 -1.73 -1.29 0.12
CA ILE A 83 -2.44 -1.00 1.36
C ILE A 83 -1.50 -0.22 2.28
N PRO A 84 -1.59 1.12 2.29
CA PRO A 84 -0.76 1.95 3.15
C PRO A 84 -1.19 1.82 4.61
N GLY A 85 -0.21 1.77 5.52
CA GLY A 85 -0.42 1.97 6.95
C GLY A 85 -0.79 3.42 7.25
N GLY A 86 -1.44 3.63 8.39
CA GLY A 86 -1.99 4.93 8.75
C GLY A 86 -2.22 5.08 10.24
N SER A 87 -3.02 6.08 10.61
CA SER A 87 -3.28 6.40 12.03
C SER A 87 -4.24 5.43 12.72
N LEU A 88 -4.83 4.48 11.97
CA LEU A 88 -5.78 3.52 12.48
C LEU A 88 -5.04 2.40 13.23
N PRO A 89 -5.39 2.12 14.50
CA PRO A 89 -4.85 0.97 15.19
C PRO A 89 -5.30 -0.31 14.48
N ILE A 90 -4.55 -1.38 14.69
CA ILE A 90 -5.01 -2.71 14.28
C ILE A 90 -6.18 -3.10 15.21
N PRO A 91 -7.35 -3.48 14.64
CA PRO A 91 -8.51 -3.82 15.45
C PRO A 91 -8.25 -5.06 16.31
N SER A 92 -8.94 -5.15 17.44
CA SER A 92 -9.11 -6.43 18.13
C SER A 92 -10.04 -7.33 17.33
N GLU A 93 -9.94 -8.63 17.53
CA GLU A 93 -10.77 -9.64 16.86
C GLU A 93 -12.27 -9.36 16.95
N SER A 94 -12.75 -9.00 18.14
CA SER A 94 -14.15 -8.60 18.39
C SER A 94 -14.64 -7.40 17.56
N LYS A 95 -13.73 -6.68 16.90
CA LYS A 95 -14.04 -5.52 16.05
C LYS A 95 -13.80 -5.80 14.57
N PHE A 96 -13.30 -6.96 14.17
CA PHE A 96 -12.99 -7.24 12.77
C PHE A 96 -14.17 -6.95 11.85
N GLU A 97 -15.36 -7.46 12.18
CA GLU A 97 -16.60 -7.28 11.40
C GLU A 97 -17.04 -5.81 11.28
N THR A 98 -16.75 -5.00 12.31
CA THR A 98 -17.19 -3.60 12.39
C THR A 98 -16.10 -2.60 12.01
N TYR A 99 -14.93 -3.07 11.56
CA TYR A 99 -13.78 -2.24 11.22
C TYR A 99 -13.62 -2.12 9.69
N PRO A 100 -14.09 -1.04 9.04
CA PRO A 100 -14.21 -1.00 7.58
C PRO A 100 -12.89 -1.24 6.83
N LEU A 101 -11.79 -0.66 7.32
CA LEU A 101 -10.47 -0.89 6.73
C LEU A 101 -10.08 -2.38 6.79
N TYR A 102 -10.37 -3.07 7.90
CA TYR A 102 -10.05 -4.49 8.03
C TYR A 102 -10.93 -5.34 7.12
N GLN A 103 -12.22 -5.00 6.97
CA GLN A 103 -13.11 -5.67 6.02
C GLN A 103 -12.64 -5.54 4.57
N ALA A 104 -12.20 -4.33 4.18
CA ALA A 104 -11.60 -4.11 2.87
C ALA A 104 -10.31 -4.93 2.69
N VAL A 105 -9.41 -4.92 3.69
CA VAL A 105 -8.17 -5.72 3.69
C VAL A 105 -8.48 -7.22 3.58
N LYS A 106 -9.42 -7.74 4.37
CA LYS A 106 -9.84 -9.15 4.35
C LYS A 106 -10.37 -9.54 2.97
N THR A 107 -11.23 -8.71 2.38
CA THR A 107 -11.75 -8.94 1.02
C THR A 107 -10.63 -8.96 -0.02
N ILE A 108 -9.70 -8.00 0.03
CA ILE A 108 -8.54 -7.95 -0.89
C ILE A 108 -7.67 -9.20 -0.74
N THR A 109 -7.39 -9.61 0.50
CA THR A 109 -6.61 -10.83 0.78
C THR A 109 -7.31 -12.08 0.25
N GLN A 110 -8.61 -12.23 0.50
CA GLN A 110 -9.43 -13.34 0.00
C GLN A 110 -9.37 -13.43 -1.54
N ILE A 111 -9.63 -12.32 -2.24
CA ILE A 111 -9.56 -12.24 -3.70
C ILE A 111 -8.17 -12.58 -4.22
N THR A 112 -7.12 -12.13 -3.52
CA THR A 112 -5.73 -12.44 -3.87
C THR A 112 -5.44 -13.93 -3.79
N ILE A 113 -5.88 -14.60 -2.71
CA ILE A 113 -5.75 -16.05 -2.55
C ILE A 113 -6.51 -16.77 -3.67
N ASP A 114 -7.73 -16.34 -3.97
CA ASP A 114 -8.60 -17.03 -4.94
C ASP A 114 -8.14 -16.86 -6.38
N LYS A 115 -7.66 -15.66 -6.74
CA LYS A 115 -6.98 -15.41 -8.02
C LYS A 115 -5.72 -16.25 -8.13
N ASN A 116 -4.91 -16.28 -7.07
CA ASN A 116 -3.67 -17.06 -7.07
C ASN A 116 -3.92 -18.57 -7.25
N LYS A 117 -4.96 -19.13 -6.60
CA LYS A 117 -5.38 -20.53 -6.81
C LYS A 117 -5.79 -20.83 -8.27
N LYS A 118 -6.25 -19.83 -9.02
CA LYS A 118 -6.56 -19.93 -10.46
C LYS A 118 -5.36 -19.63 -11.36
N GLY A 119 -4.17 -19.48 -10.78
CA GLY A 119 -2.96 -19.07 -11.50
C GLY A 119 -2.99 -17.61 -11.97
N GLU A 120 -3.85 -16.77 -11.40
CA GLU A 120 -3.87 -15.30 -11.62
C GLU A 120 -3.02 -14.61 -10.54
N SER A 121 -1.87 -14.07 -10.96
CA SER A 121 -0.99 -13.30 -10.06
C SER A 121 -1.57 -11.91 -9.81
N PHE A 122 -2.31 -11.70 -8.73
CA PHE A 122 -2.82 -10.40 -8.29
C PHE A 122 -2.02 -9.89 -7.08
N PRO A 123 -0.96 -9.08 -7.26
CA PRO A 123 -0.09 -8.72 -6.15
C PRO A 123 -0.69 -7.68 -5.19
N VAL A 124 -0.42 -7.87 -3.91
CA VAL A 124 -0.76 -6.95 -2.81
C VAL A 124 0.52 -6.52 -2.10
N PHE A 125 0.68 -5.22 -1.86
CA PHE A 125 1.81 -4.68 -1.10
C PHE A 125 1.31 -3.88 0.11
N ALA A 126 1.59 -4.39 1.30
CA ALA A 126 1.16 -3.80 2.56
C ALA A 126 2.31 -3.02 3.21
N ILE A 127 2.02 -1.82 3.72
CA ILE A 127 3.01 -0.91 4.30
C ILE A 127 2.62 -0.60 5.74
N GLY A 128 3.58 -0.53 6.66
CA GLY A 128 3.32 -0.17 8.06
C GLY A 128 2.40 -1.18 8.75
N GLU A 129 1.47 -0.69 9.56
CA GLU A 129 0.53 -1.53 10.32
C GLU A 129 -0.38 -2.39 9.43
N SER A 130 -0.58 -2.00 8.17
CA SER A 130 -1.36 -2.79 7.22
C SER A 130 -0.69 -4.12 6.86
N MET A 131 0.64 -4.25 7.00
CA MET A 131 1.32 -5.54 6.87
C MET A 131 0.74 -6.54 7.87
N SER A 132 0.64 -6.14 9.13
CA SER A 132 0.06 -6.97 10.18
C SER A 132 -1.42 -7.28 9.92
N MET A 133 -2.21 -6.30 9.47
CA MET A 133 -3.62 -6.54 9.11
C MET A 133 -3.76 -7.57 7.98
N VAL A 134 -2.90 -7.54 6.97
CA VAL A 134 -2.93 -8.49 5.86
C VAL A 134 -2.58 -9.90 6.32
N LEU A 135 -1.55 -10.06 7.15
CA LEU A 135 -1.18 -11.37 7.71
C LEU A 135 -2.30 -11.94 8.59
N MET A 136 -2.94 -11.10 9.42
CA MET A 136 -4.10 -11.51 10.22
C MET A 136 -5.28 -11.93 9.35
N ALA A 137 -5.59 -11.14 8.32
CA ALA A 137 -6.64 -11.47 7.38
C ALA A 137 -6.36 -12.77 6.62
N TYR A 138 -5.09 -13.04 6.26
CA TYR A 138 -4.68 -14.28 5.60
C TYR A 138 -4.92 -15.48 6.51
N GLU A 139 -4.43 -15.42 7.75
CA GLU A 139 -4.61 -16.47 8.75
C GLU A 139 -6.11 -16.74 8.98
N GLN A 140 -6.89 -15.69 9.25
CA GLN A 140 -8.33 -15.80 9.45
C GLN A 140 -9.03 -16.44 8.24
N THR A 141 -8.69 -16.03 7.02
CA THR A 141 -9.29 -16.55 5.79
C THR A 141 -9.07 -18.06 5.65
N LEU A 142 -7.85 -18.54 5.96
CA LEU A 142 -7.53 -19.96 5.83
C LEU A 142 -8.15 -20.79 6.95
N GLN A 143 -8.22 -20.27 8.18
CA GLN A 143 -8.91 -20.93 9.29
C GLN A 143 -10.41 -21.08 9.03
N GLU A 144 -11.08 -20.02 8.53
CA GLU A 144 -12.51 -20.07 8.17
C GLU A 144 -12.78 -21.12 7.09
N ARG A 145 -11.90 -21.22 6.07
CA ARG A 145 -11.99 -22.23 5.02
C ARG A 145 -11.79 -23.65 5.56
N ALA A 146 -10.79 -23.87 6.42
CA ALA A 146 -10.53 -25.18 7.01
C ALA A 146 -11.72 -25.67 7.87
N SER A 147 -12.34 -24.76 8.64
CA SER A 147 -13.54 -25.05 9.43
C SER A 147 -14.75 -25.38 8.56
N SER A 148 -14.91 -24.71 7.42
CA SER A 148 -16.01 -24.99 6.47
C SER A 148 -15.89 -26.36 5.76
N THR A 149 -14.69 -26.94 5.73
CA THR A 149 -14.42 -28.24 5.08
C THR A 149 -14.51 -29.44 6.00
N LYS A 150 -14.67 -29.27 7.32
CA LYS A 150 -14.89 -30.39 8.25
C LYS A 150 -16.35 -30.89 8.09
N PRO A 151 -16.59 -32.18 7.79
CA PRO A 151 -17.94 -32.74 7.80
C PRO A 151 -18.56 -32.55 9.19
N ALA A 152 -19.84 -32.20 9.27
CA ALA A 152 -20.60 -32.25 10.51
C ALA A 152 -20.58 -33.71 11.00
N ILE A 153 -19.79 -34.00 12.02
CA ILE A 153 -19.88 -35.28 12.72
C ILE A 153 -21.20 -35.22 13.48
N ASP A 154 -22.18 -35.96 12.96
CA ASP A 154 -23.46 -36.19 13.61
C ASP A 154 -23.18 -36.80 14.98
N SER A 155 -23.68 -36.16 16.04
CA SER A 155 -23.50 -36.59 17.41
C SER A 155 -24.36 -37.83 17.68
N GLN A 156 -23.88 -39.00 17.25
CA GLN A 156 -24.26 -40.28 17.84
C GLN A 156 -23.02 -40.91 18.44
N GLU A 157 -22.83 -40.67 19.74
CA GLU A 157 -21.77 -41.24 20.54
C GLU A 157 -22.09 -42.72 20.80
N GLY A 158 -21.74 -43.56 19.82
CA GLY A 158 -21.58 -44.99 19.97
C GLY A 158 -20.20 -45.28 20.56
N ASN A 159 -20.22 -45.79 21.78
CA ASN A 159 -19.07 -46.20 22.58
C ASN A 159 -18.22 -47.24 21.84
N ASP A 160 -17.05 -46.87 21.32
CA ASP A 160 -16.01 -47.84 20.99
C ASP A 160 -14.59 -47.28 21.20
N ARG A 161 -13.86 -48.00 22.05
CA ARG A 161 -12.49 -47.72 22.45
C ARG A 161 -11.55 -48.32 21.40
N ASN A 162 -11.01 -47.48 20.53
CA ASN A 162 -9.69 -47.64 19.92
C ASN A 162 -9.37 -46.39 19.10
N ARG A 163 -8.68 -45.42 19.71
CA ARG A 163 -7.92 -44.42 18.95
C ARG A 163 -6.47 -44.85 18.95
N ASP A 164 -6.05 -45.39 17.81
CA ASP A 164 -4.65 -45.41 17.43
C ASP A 164 -4.13 -43.96 17.34
N GLN A 165 -2.84 -43.86 17.64
CA GLN A 165 -2.05 -42.68 17.93
C GLN A 165 -2.24 -41.56 16.91
N VAL A 166 -2.98 -40.54 17.29
CA VAL A 166 -2.79 -39.17 16.80
C VAL A 166 -1.90 -38.51 17.84
N GLU A 167 -0.73 -38.04 17.44
CA GLU A 167 0.19 -37.31 18.32
C GLU A 167 -0.57 -36.17 19.01
N ASP A 168 -0.71 -36.26 20.33
CA ASP A 168 -1.25 -35.22 21.19
C ASP A 168 -0.30 -34.02 21.15
N HIS A 169 -0.58 -33.08 20.24
CA HIS A 169 -0.02 -31.75 20.30
C HIS A 169 -0.65 -30.99 21.48
N PRO A 170 0.13 -30.17 22.20
CA PRO A 170 -0.33 -29.52 23.42
C PRO A 170 -1.59 -28.70 23.15
N ASP A 171 -2.60 -28.96 23.97
CA ASP A 171 -3.90 -28.32 23.99
C ASP A 171 -3.72 -26.80 24.20
N LEU A 172 -3.66 -26.07 23.09
CA LEU A 172 -3.61 -24.61 23.05
C LEU A 172 -5.05 -24.11 23.12
N GLY A 173 -5.57 -24.07 24.35
CA GLY A 173 -6.96 -23.81 24.68
C GLY A 173 -7.64 -22.64 23.93
N ASP A 174 -8.94 -22.81 23.76
CA ASP A 174 -9.89 -21.92 23.12
C ASP A 174 -9.82 -20.48 23.66
N SER A 175 -9.10 -19.61 22.94
CA SER A 175 -9.46 -18.22 22.58
C SER A 175 -8.23 -17.54 21.99
N PHE A 176 -8.12 -17.62 20.68
CA PHE A 176 -6.97 -17.16 19.91
C PHE A 176 -6.95 -15.62 19.83
N VAL A 177 -6.52 -14.95 20.90
CA VAL A 177 -6.31 -13.49 20.86
C VAL A 177 -5.12 -13.21 19.94
N TYR A 178 -5.40 -12.98 18.65
CA TYR A 178 -4.42 -12.69 17.60
C TYR A 178 -3.34 -11.74 18.13
N GLY A 179 -2.14 -12.30 18.28
CA GLY A 179 -1.00 -11.71 18.94
C GLY A 179 -0.52 -10.45 18.23
N ILE A 180 -0.96 -9.30 18.72
CA ILE A 180 -0.34 -8.03 18.36
C ILE A 180 0.36 -7.53 19.59
N SER A 181 1.65 -7.81 19.66
CA SER A 181 2.50 -7.13 20.61
C SER A 181 2.48 -5.62 20.33
N LYS A 182 1.99 -4.84 21.30
CA LYS A 182 2.22 -3.39 21.34
C LYS A 182 3.71 -3.17 21.65
N LEU A 183 4.54 -3.23 20.63
CA LEU A 183 5.93 -2.82 20.72
C LEU A 183 6.06 -1.46 20.04
N PRO A 184 6.21 -0.37 20.80
CA PRO A 184 6.50 0.92 20.20
C PRO A 184 7.87 0.82 19.52
N LEU A 185 7.84 0.79 18.19
CA LEU A 185 9.03 0.99 17.39
C LEU A 185 9.32 2.49 17.46
N GLY A 186 10.39 2.88 18.15
CA GLY A 186 10.83 4.27 18.16
C GLY A 186 11.07 4.79 16.74
N LYS A 187 11.13 6.12 16.59
CA LYS A 187 11.22 6.83 15.28
C LYS A 187 12.56 6.66 14.52
N LEU A 188 13.40 5.70 14.88
CA LEU A 188 14.74 5.52 14.28
C LEU A 188 14.93 4.05 13.91
N SER A 189 15.70 3.79 12.83
CA SER A 189 16.03 2.42 12.48
C SER A 189 16.90 1.84 13.59
N LYS A 190 16.33 0.91 14.36
CA LYS A 190 17.13 -0.04 15.13
C LYS A 190 17.92 -0.89 14.13
N LYS A 191 18.98 -1.57 14.57
CA LYS A 191 19.72 -2.52 13.71
C LYS A 191 18.71 -3.46 13.04
N ILE A 192 18.53 -3.33 11.72
CA ILE A 192 17.65 -4.20 10.94
C ILE A 192 18.50 -5.38 10.51
N VAL A 193 17.97 -6.57 10.69
CA VAL A 193 18.56 -7.82 10.21
C VAL A 193 17.87 -8.16 8.90
N PHE A 194 18.67 -8.38 7.86
CA PHE A 194 18.21 -8.93 6.60
C PHE A 194 18.38 -10.45 6.71
N GLU A 195 17.28 -11.18 6.65
CA GLU A 195 17.28 -12.64 6.77
C GLU A 195 17.66 -13.28 5.42
N SER A 196 17.95 -14.58 5.43
CA SER A 196 18.34 -15.34 4.22
C SER A 196 17.33 -15.20 3.07
N GLY A 197 16.03 -15.17 3.39
CA GLY A 197 14.94 -15.00 2.43
C GLY A 197 15.03 -13.75 1.53
N VAL A 198 15.73 -12.71 1.97
CA VAL A 198 15.94 -11.49 1.16
C VAL A 198 16.62 -11.77 -0.18
N TYR A 199 17.52 -12.76 -0.23
CA TYR A 199 18.32 -13.01 -1.42
C TYR A 199 17.55 -13.74 -2.54
N GLU A 200 16.44 -14.38 -2.20
CA GLU A 200 15.53 -15.05 -3.14
C GLU A 200 14.22 -14.29 -3.35
N SER A 201 14.03 -13.18 -2.62
CA SER A 201 12.82 -12.37 -2.64
C SER A 201 12.56 -11.70 -3.99
N LYS A 202 11.32 -11.81 -4.45
CA LYS A 202 10.83 -11.10 -5.65
C LYS A 202 10.83 -9.59 -5.48
N ILE A 203 10.63 -9.07 -4.25
CA ILE A 203 10.62 -7.62 -4.01
C ILE A 203 12.01 -7.03 -3.75
N PHE A 204 12.97 -7.83 -3.29
CA PHE A 204 14.37 -7.44 -3.14
C PHE A 204 15.27 -7.92 -4.30
N GLU A 205 14.70 -8.45 -5.37
CA GLU A 205 15.43 -8.82 -6.58
C GLU A 205 16.32 -7.65 -7.06
N GLY A 206 17.61 -7.92 -7.25
CA GLY A 206 18.61 -6.91 -7.64
C GLY A 206 19.17 -6.04 -6.50
N VAL A 207 18.75 -6.25 -5.25
CA VAL A 207 19.36 -5.62 -4.07
C VAL A 207 20.61 -6.42 -3.69
N SER A 208 21.79 -5.88 -4.00
CA SER A 208 23.06 -6.58 -3.76
C SER A 208 23.45 -6.60 -2.28
N PRO A 209 24.26 -7.58 -1.83
CA PRO A 209 24.83 -7.59 -0.48
C PRO A 209 25.59 -6.30 -0.16
N LEU A 210 26.25 -5.69 -1.15
CA LEU A 210 26.92 -4.39 -1.00
C LEU A 210 25.92 -3.27 -0.69
N LEU A 211 24.78 -3.22 -1.38
CA LEU A 211 23.73 -2.24 -1.09
C LEU A 211 23.18 -2.44 0.33
N ILE A 212 22.93 -3.69 0.74
CA ILE A 212 22.51 -4.03 2.12
C ILE A 212 23.54 -3.57 3.15
N SER A 213 24.82 -3.84 2.91
CA SER A 213 25.91 -3.41 3.80
C SER A 213 25.90 -1.90 4.01
N LYS A 214 25.81 -1.13 2.91
CA LYS A 214 25.75 0.33 2.99
C LYS A 214 24.46 0.83 3.64
N LEU A 215 23.31 0.20 3.37
CA LEU A 215 22.05 0.53 4.06
C LEU A 215 22.21 0.41 5.58
N ASN A 216 22.88 -0.64 6.06
CA ASN A 216 23.14 -0.86 7.48
C ASN A 216 24.07 0.16 8.13
N GLU A 217 24.78 0.98 7.36
CA GLU A 217 25.57 2.12 7.88
C GLU A 217 24.67 3.32 8.22
N HIS A 218 23.49 3.45 7.60
CA HIS A 218 22.56 4.55 7.85
C HIS A 218 21.59 4.23 9.01
N LYS A 219 21.45 5.16 9.96
CA LYS A 219 20.56 5.02 11.14
C LYS A 219 19.08 5.36 10.88
N SER A 220 18.70 5.57 9.62
CA SER A 220 17.37 6.10 9.29
C SER A 220 16.89 5.80 7.86
N TRP A 221 17.44 4.76 7.21
CA TRP A 221 17.00 4.35 5.88
C TRP A 221 15.59 3.74 5.88
N ALA A 222 15.19 3.14 6.99
CA ALA A 222 13.85 2.63 7.25
C ALA A 222 13.23 3.38 8.44
N HIS A 223 12.07 3.99 8.21
CA HIS A 223 11.33 4.70 9.25
C HIS A 223 10.06 3.96 9.65
N PHE A 224 9.96 3.67 10.95
CA PHE A 224 8.83 2.98 11.56
C PHE A 224 8.00 4.00 12.36
N TYR A 225 6.76 4.24 11.93
CA TYR A 225 5.84 5.13 12.65
C TYR A 225 4.78 4.38 13.45
N GLY A 226 4.72 3.06 13.30
CA GLY A 226 3.67 2.25 13.86
C GLY A 226 3.82 1.91 15.34
N LYS A 227 2.68 1.79 16.01
CA LYS A 227 2.59 1.44 17.45
C LYS A 227 2.39 -0.06 17.69
N GLN A 228 2.10 -0.79 16.63
CA GLN A 228 1.71 -2.20 16.66
C GLN A 228 2.42 -2.92 15.52
N SER A 229 2.91 -4.13 15.81
CA SER A 229 3.66 -4.96 14.88
C SER A 229 3.54 -6.43 15.27
N ILE A 230 3.74 -7.33 14.32
CA ILE A 230 3.86 -8.75 14.59
C ILE A 230 5.28 -9.05 15.08
N THR A 231 5.39 -9.78 16.19
CA THR A 231 6.67 -10.32 16.66
C THR A 231 6.92 -11.71 16.10
N THR A 232 8.14 -12.21 16.24
CA THR A 232 8.45 -13.62 15.99
C THR A 232 7.51 -14.54 16.78
N ASP A 233 7.26 -14.25 18.06
CA ASP A 233 6.36 -15.05 18.90
C ASP A 233 4.90 -15.04 18.40
N ASP A 234 4.46 -13.90 17.89
CA ASP A 234 3.13 -13.77 17.30
C ASP A 234 3.06 -14.53 15.97
N TYR A 235 4.10 -14.39 15.13
CA TYR A 235 4.22 -15.05 13.82
C TYR A 235 4.20 -16.58 13.93
N TYR A 236 4.94 -17.15 14.89
CA TYR A 236 4.98 -18.60 15.13
C TYR A 236 3.62 -19.21 15.50
N LYS A 237 2.69 -18.40 16.01
CA LYS A 237 1.32 -18.88 16.32
C LYS A 237 0.45 -18.91 15.06
N MET A 238 0.75 -18.11 14.05
CA MET A 238 -0.02 -18.00 12.82
C MET A 238 0.38 -19.14 11.87
N ARG A 239 -0.14 -20.35 12.09
CA ARG A 239 0.29 -21.58 11.37
C ARG A 239 0.20 -21.45 9.85
N SER A 240 -0.85 -20.81 9.35
CA SER A 240 -1.02 -20.68 7.90
C SER A 240 -0.04 -19.67 7.31
N VAL A 241 0.21 -18.58 8.02
CA VAL A 241 1.25 -17.62 7.66
C VAL A 241 2.64 -18.25 7.70
N LEU A 242 2.95 -19.00 8.76
CA LEU A 242 4.25 -19.67 8.95
C LEU A 242 4.64 -20.55 7.75
N ASN A 243 3.67 -21.23 7.13
CA ASN A 243 3.91 -22.16 6.03
C ASN A 243 3.94 -21.51 4.63
N ASP A 244 3.41 -20.30 4.49
CA ASP A 244 3.18 -19.67 3.18
C ASP A 244 3.91 -18.34 3.00
N PHE A 245 4.58 -17.83 4.04
CA PHE A 245 5.32 -16.57 4.02
C PHE A 245 6.75 -16.76 4.52
N ASP A 246 7.66 -16.08 3.84
CA ASP A 246 9.05 -15.93 4.24
C ASP A 246 9.24 -14.62 5.01
N ILE A 247 10.12 -14.65 6.00
CA ILE A 247 10.52 -13.46 6.76
C ILE A 247 11.78 -12.91 6.09
N LEU A 248 11.69 -11.68 5.59
CA LEU A 248 12.76 -11.05 4.85
C LEU A 248 13.64 -10.18 5.76
N MET A 249 13.03 -9.58 6.77
CA MET A 249 13.75 -8.71 7.72
C MET A 249 13.16 -8.78 9.10
N THR A 250 14.02 -8.67 10.11
CA THR A 250 13.62 -8.52 11.50
C THR A 250 14.31 -7.36 12.20
N ILE A 251 13.70 -6.93 13.32
CA ILE A 251 14.25 -5.93 14.22
C ILE A 251 14.36 -6.57 15.60
N PRO A 252 15.56 -6.92 16.06
CA PRO A 252 15.77 -7.46 17.39
C PRO A 252 15.30 -6.51 18.48
N THR A 253 14.69 -7.06 19.52
CA THR A 253 14.33 -6.32 20.73
C THR A 253 15.22 -6.71 21.91
N ASN A 254 15.15 -5.94 22.99
CA ASN A 254 15.84 -6.26 24.25
C ASN A 254 15.07 -7.30 25.09
N LYS A 255 13.92 -7.78 24.62
CA LYS A 255 13.10 -8.78 25.33
C LYS A 255 13.49 -10.18 24.88
N LYS A 256 13.33 -11.16 25.77
CA LYS A 256 13.45 -12.58 25.42
C LYS A 256 12.18 -13.07 24.75
N SER A 257 12.34 -14.00 23.80
CA SER A 257 11.20 -14.74 23.25
C SER A 257 10.56 -15.57 24.37
N LYS A 258 9.24 -15.74 24.31
CA LYS A 258 8.49 -16.62 25.21
C LYS A 258 8.31 -18.02 24.63
N ILE A 259 8.64 -18.22 23.37
CA ILE A 259 8.55 -19.53 22.70
C ILE A 259 9.85 -20.28 22.99
N ASP A 260 9.71 -21.51 23.45
CA ASP A 260 10.83 -22.42 23.54
C ASP A 260 11.08 -23.04 22.16
N THR A 261 12.17 -22.64 21.51
CA THR A 261 12.53 -23.10 20.17
C THR A 261 13.32 -24.41 20.18
N SER A 262 13.68 -24.94 21.35
CA SER A 262 14.53 -26.14 21.47
C SER A 262 13.92 -27.40 20.85
N ASN A 263 12.58 -27.48 20.77
CA ASN A 263 11.89 -28.61 20.16
C ASN A 263 11.67 -28.48 18.64
N PHE A 264 12.04 -27.35 18.03
CA PHE A 264 11.83 -27.08 16.59
C PHE A 264 13.08 -27.38 15.74
N GLU A 265 14.17 -27.89 16.33
CA GLU A 265 15.42 -28.18 15.62
C GLU A 265 15.29 -29.30 14.56
N ASN A 266 14.19 -30.04 14.53
CA ASN A 266 14.00 -31.23 13.67
C ASN A 266 12.94 -31.10 12.57
N ASP A 267 12.20 -30.00 12.50
CA ASP A 267 11.35 -29.77 11.33
C ASP A 267 12.20 -29.15 10.23
N ASP A 268 12.06 -29.63 8.98
CA ASP A 268 12.65 -29.08 7.74
C ASP A 268 12.22 -27.62 7.44
N ASN A 269 11.81 -26.88 8.46
CA ASN A 269 11.45 -25.50 8.41
C ASN A 269 12.76 -24.68 8.35
N PRO A 270 13.05 -23.95 7.25
CA PRO A 270 14.27 -23.15 7.07
C PRO A 270 14.42 -21.96 8.05
N PHE A 271 13.58 -21.93 9.09
CA PHE A 271 13.41 -20.91 10.10
C PHE A 271 14.19 -21.26 11.40
N THR A 272 14.99 -22.33 11.42
CA THR A 272 15.78 -22.72 12.61
C THR A 272 16.95 -21.77 12.93
N GLU A 273 17.22 -20.77 12.09
CA GLU A 273 18.18 -19.69 12.40
C GLU A 273 17.54 -18.50 13.15
N PHE A 274 16.24 -18.56 13.51
CA PHE A 274 15.60 -17.49 14.28
C PHE A 274 16.05 -17.48 15.74
N VAL A 275 17.12 -16.70 15.95
CA VAL A 275 17.39 -15.92 17.16
C VAL A 275 17.31 -16.73 18.45
N THR A 276 18.44 -17.32 18.82
CA THR A 276 18.78 -17.74 20.18
C THR A 276 18.21 -16.79 21.26
N GLY A 277 17.03 -17.13 21.78
CA GLY A 277 16.40 -16.55 22.96
C GLY A 277 15.95 -15.07 22.93
N LYS A 278 15.95 -14.34 21.80
CA LYS A 278 15.49 -12.93 21.75
C LYS A 278 14.24 -12.73 20.89
N LEU A 279 13.32 -11.93 21.41
CA LEU A 279 12.10 -11.51 20.71
C LEU A 279 12.47 -10.49 19.62
N SER A 280 12.02 -10.73 18.39
CA SER A 280 12.21 -9.79 17.28
C SER A 280 10.86 -9.33 16.72
N VAL A 281 10.85 -8.15 16.10
CA VAL A 281 9.72 -7.66 15.32
C VAL A 281 9.93 -8.02 13.86
N ILE A 282 8.90 -8.53 13.20
CA ILE A 282 8.92 -8.80 11.77
C ILE A 282 8.84 -7.45 11.03
N ALA A 283 9.84 -7.16 10.20
CA ALA A 283 9.95 -5.89 9.49
C ALA A 283 9.64 -6.00 8.00
N ALA A 284 9.84 -7.16 7.38
CA ALA A 284 9.38 -7.44 6.03
C ALA A 284 9.04 -8.93 5.85
N VAL A 285 8.05 -9.19 5.00
CA VAL A 285 7.59 -10.53 4.63
C VAL A 285 7.28 -10.61 3.15
N GLU A 286 7.37 -11.81 2.60
CA GLU A 286 6.94 -12.13 1.24
C GLU A 286 6.20 -13.48 1.23
N GLY A 287 5.06 -13.53 0.54
CA GLY A 287 4.37 -14.79 0.30
C GLY A 287 5.15 -15.67 -0.68
N LEU A 288 5.43 -16.90 -0.25
CA LEU A 288 6.11 -17.92 -1.05
C LEU A 288 5.24 -18.31 -2.25
N LYS A 289 3.97 -18.64 -1.96
CA LYS A 289 2.99 -19.13 -2.94
C LYS A 289 1.99 -18.10 -3.39
N VAL A 290 1.77 -17.05 -2.60
CA VAL A 290 0.76 -16.00 -2.82
C VAL A 290 1.48 -14.66 -3.04
N PRO A 291 1.10 -13.82 -4.01
CA PRO A 291 1.82 -12.57 -4.32
C PRO A 291 1.48 -11.45 -3.31
N ILE A 292 1.60 -11.74 -2.01
CA ILE A 292 1.40 -10.78 -0.92
C ILE A 292 2.77 -10.39 -0.38
N PHE A 293 3.04 -9.10 -0.31
CA PHE A 293 4.29 -8.52 0.16
C PHE A 293 4.01 -7.53 1.28
N GLY A 294 4.91 -7.44 2.25
CA GLY A 294 4.72 -6.60 3.41
C GLY A 294 6.01 -5.98 3.89
N VAL A 295 5.97 -4.68 4.21
CA VAL A 295 7.05 -3.98 4.89
C VAL A 295 6.49 -3.12 6.02
N LEU A 296 7.16 -3.12 7.17
CA LEU A 296 6.72 -2.35 8.34
C LEU A 296 7.19 -0.89 8.29
N TRP A 297 8.25 -0.58 7.54
CA TRP A 297 8.67 0.80 7.30
C TRP A 297 7.93 1.41 6.11
N HIS A 298 8.08 2.71 5.90
CA HIS A 298 7.48 3.41 4.77
C HIS A 298 8.51 3.64 3.64
N PRO A 299 8.53 2.82 2.57
CA PRO A 299 9.56 2.91 1.52
C PRO A 299 9.50 4.21 0.73
N SER A 300 8.34 4.86 0.65
CA SER A 300 8.17 6.13 -0.09
C SER A 300 8.75 7.34 0.63
N TYR A 301 9.01 7.27 1.93
CA TYR A 301 9.36 8.45 2.72
C TYR A 301 10.69 9.04 2.30
N ASN A 302 11.66 8.18 1.95
CA ASN A 302 13.02 8.54 1.56
C ASN A 302 13.06 9.47 0.34
N ALA A 303 12.08 9.41 -0.56
CA ALA A 303 12.09 10.24 -1.76
C ALA A 303 11.12 11.44 -1.71
N TRP A 304 10.03 11.40 -0.92
CA TRP A 304 8.95 12.41 -1.08
C TRP A 304 8.41 13.08 0.19
N GLU A 305 8.80 12.66 1.40
CA GLU A 305 8.25 13.24 2.63
C GLU A 305 9.23 14.16 3.36
N TRP A 306 8.99 15.46 3.41
CA TRP A 306 9.97 16.46 3.88
C TRP A 306 9.61 17.11 5.22
N GLY A 307 8.62 16.56 5.92
CA GLY A 307 8.14 17.12 7.18
C GLY A 307 9.18 17.07 8.30
N LYS A 308 9.00 17.90 9.33
CA LYS A 308 9.82 17.89 10.57
C LYS A 308 9.82 16.52 11.24
N LYS A 309 8.75 15.73 11.11
CA LYS A 309 8.73 14.35 11.63
C LYS A 309 9.61 13.39 10.82
N GLN A 310 9.92 13.73 9.58
CA GLN A 310 10.71 12.98 8.62
C GLN A 310 12.10 13.60 8.38
N SER A 311 12.51 14.58 9.19
CA SER A 311 13.79 15.29 9.01
C SER A 311 15.00 14.38 9.15
N SER A 312 14.87 13.26 9.85
CA SER A 312 15.91 12.24 10.01
C SER A 312 15.89 11.18 8.91
N VAL A 313 14.87 11.11 8.05
CA VAL A 313 14.75 10.07 7.02
C VAL A 313 15.90 10.18 6.03
N CYS A 314 16.57 9.06 5.76
CA CYS A 314 17.70 8.98 4.84
C CYS A 314 17.35 9.43 3.42
N ARG A 315 18.24 10.22 2.81
CA ARG A 315 18.13 10.73 1.43
C ARG A 315 19.31 10.38 0.55
N GLU A 316 20.22 9.56 1.06
CA GLU A 316 21.44 9.15 0.37
C GLU A 316 21.11 8.19 -0.77
N TYR A 317 22.07 8.02 -1.68
CA TYR A 317 21.88 7.28 -2.93
C TYR A 317 21.31 5.88 -2.69
N GLU A 318 21.84 5.16 -1.71
CA GLU A 318 21.47 3.80 -1.33
C GLU A 318 20.01 3.72 -0.86
N CYS A 319 19.58 4.70 -0.05
CA CYS A 319 18.23 4.79 0.47
C CYS A 319 17.19 5.09 -0.62
N ILE A 320 17.54 5.96 -1.57
CA ILE A 320 16.71 6.27 -2.75
C ILE A 320 16.68 5.08 -3.71
N LYS A 321 17.83 4.42 -3.91
CA LYS A 321 17.95 3.24 -4.78
C LYS A 321 17.06 2.12 -4.28
N LEU A 322 17.05 1.84 -2.97
CA LEU A 322 16.15 0.84 -2.39
C LEU A 322 14.67 1.19 -2.63
N THR A 323 14.27 2.44 -2.38
CA THR A 323 12.91 2.93 -2.65
C THR A 323 12.48 2.68 -4.10
N GLN A 324 13.37 2.91 -5.05
CA GLN A 324 13.13 2.68 -6.48
C GLN A 324 13.03 1.19 -6.82
N VAL A 325 13.95 0.36 -6.32
CA VAL A 325 14.00 -1.08 -6.61
C VAL A 325 12.74 -1.77 -6.09
N ILE A 326 12.36 -1.55 -4.83
CA ILE A 326 11.15 -2.20 -4.26
C ILE A 326 9.90 -1.81 -5.05
N SER A 327 9.78 -0.53 -5.45
CA SER A 327 8.67 -0.10 -6.30
C SER A 327 8.68 -0.79 -7.65
N ALA A 328 9.83 -0.81 -8.34
CA ALA A 328 9.96 -1.40 -9.66
C ALA A 328 9.58 -2.88 -9.64
N ASN A 329 10.04 -3.61 -8.62
CA ASN A 329 9.77 -5.02 -8.44
C ASN A 329 8.30 -5.29 -8.12
N PHE A 330 7.66 -4.48 -7.27
CA PHE A 330 6.21 -4.61 -7.02
C PHE A 330 5.39 -4.32 -8.29
N VAL A 331 5.69 -3.24 -9.01
CA VAL A 331 5.01 -2.93 -10.28
C VAL A 331 5.26 -4.02 -11.32
N GLN A 332 6.44 -4.66 -11.31
CA GLN A 332 6.74 -5.80 -12.16
C GLN A 332 5.85 -7.01 -11.84
N GLN A 333 5.54 -7.29 -10.56
CA GLN A 333 4.54 -8.30 -10.23
C GLN A 333 3.16 -7.95 -10.79
N ALA A 334 2.77 -6.67 -10.77
CA ALA A 334 1.46 -6.24 -11.29
C ALA A 334 1.37 -6.40 -12.82
N ARG A 335 2.47 -6.23 -13.54
CA ARG A 335 2.52 -6.48 -15.00
C ARG A 335 2.17 -7.92 -15.36
N LYS A 336 2.51 -8.89 -14.51
CA LYS A 336 2.15 -10.31 -14.73
C LYS A 336 0.62 -10.51 -14.79
N ASN A 337 -0.14 -9.66 -14.10
CA ASN A 337 -1.60 -9.62 -14.18
C ASN A 337 -2.10 -8.85 -15.40
N ALA A 338 -1.50 -7.68 -15.67
CA ALA A 338 -1.92 -6.76 -16.74
C ALA A 338 -1.86 -7.41 -18.14
N LEU A 339 -0.89 -8.30 -18.37
CA LEU A 339 -0.75 -9.06 -19.61
C LEU A 339 -1.98 -9.94 -19.93
N ARG A 340 -2.86 -10.21 -18.96
CA ARG A 340 -4.08 -11.01 -19.15
C ARG A 340 -5.33 -10.17 -19.44
N LYS A 341 -5.31 -8.85 -19.20
CA LYS A 341 -6.50 -7.98 -19.27
C LYS A 341 -6.36 -6.93 -20.37
N SER A 342 -6.68 -7.30 -21.61
CA SER A 342 -6.68 -6.37 -22.76
C SER A 342 -7.83 -5.35 -22.73
N GLU A 343 -8.86 -5.55 -21.89
CA GLU A 343 -10.10 -4.76 -21.90
C GLU A 343 -10.19 -3.69 -20.78
N SER A 344 -9.51 -3.89 -19.64
CA SER A 344 -9.52 -2.93 -18.50
C SER A 344 -9.05 -1.52 -18.86
N TYR A 345 -8.31 -1.38 -19.96
CA TYR A 345 -7.81 -0.09 -20.46
C TYR A 345 -8.88 0.84 -21.01
N LYS A 346 -9.95 0.30 -21.60
CA LYS A 346 -10.97 1.12 -22.27
C LYS A 346 -11.80 1.94 -21.26
N ASN A 347 -12.00 1.42 -20.05
CA ASN A 347 -12.89 2.01 -19.06
C ASN A 347 -12.28 3.17 -18.24
N LEU A 348 -10.94 3.23 -18.12
CA LEU A 348 -10.27 4.32 -17.40
C LEU A 348 -10.30 5.65 -18.16
N ASN A 349 -10.32 5.60 -19.49
CA ASN A 349 -10.31 6.78 -20.34
C ASN A 349 -11.72 7.20 -20.80
N SER A 350 -12.74 6.35 -20.61
CA SER A 350 -14.12 6.62 -21.05
C SER A 350 -14.97 7.35 -20.01
N GLY A 351 -14.47 7.55 -18.78
CA GLY A 351 -15.23 8.21 -17.72
C GLY A 351 -16.47 7.44 -17.24
N SER A 352 -16.60 6.16 -17.61
CA SER A 352 -17.65 5.29 -17.06
C SER A 352 -17.40 5.08 -15.56
N ASN A 353 -18.42 5.40 -14.75
CA ASN A 353 -18.49 5.61 -13.30
C ASN A 353 -17.75 4.65 -12.31
N GLN A 354 -16.93 3.69 -12.73
CA GLN A 354 -16.39 2.68 -11.81
C GLN A 354 -14.90 2.83 -11.45
N LEU A 355 -14.06 3.41 -12.32
CA LEU A 355 -12.65 3.65 -12.03
C LEU A 355 -12.30 5.13 -12.17
N GLN A 356 -12.12 5.82 -11.04
CA GLN A 356 -11.66 7.20 -11.01
C GLN A 356 -10.12 7.23 -10.98
N PRO A 357 -9.41 7.74 -11.99
CA PRO A 357 -7.97 7.95 -11.90
C PRO A 357 -7.61 8.90 -10.76
N ILE A 358 -6.51 8.67 -10.06
CA ILE A 358 -6.07 9.55 -8.96
C ILE A 358 -5.85 11.01 -9.40
N SER A 359 -5.56 11.24 -10.68
CA SER A 359 -5.38 12.57 -11.27
C SER A 359 -6.65 13.42 -11.24
N GLN A 360 -7.83 12.81 -11.09
CA GLN A 360 -9.11 13.51 -10.93
C GLN A 360 -9.39 13.89 -9.48
N VAL A 361 -8.55 13.47 -8.53
CA VAL A 361 -8.70 13.77 -7.10
C VAL A 361 -7.81 14.97 -6.76
N LYS A 362 -8.37 15.94 -6.02
CA LYS A 362 -7.63 17.13 -5.62
C LYS A 362 -6.54 16.77 -4.59
N LYS A 363 -5.32 17.17 -4.90
CA LYS A 363 -4.15 17.07 -4.00
C LYS A 363 -4.00 18.35 -3.20
N PHE A 364 -3.74 18.22 -1.90
CA PHE A 364 -3.58 19.33 -0.97
C PHE A 364 -2.21 19.27 -0.29
N TYR A 365 -1.64 20.43 -0.01
CA TYR A 365 -0.50 20.55 0.91
C TYR A 365 -0.99 20.38 2.35
N THR A 366 -0.94 19.14 2.85
CA THR A 366 -1.53 18.75 4.13
C THR A 366 -0.62 18.97 5.33
N TYR A 367 0.70 19.05 5.10
CA TYR A 367 1.68 19.08 6.17
C TYR A 367 1.47 20.25 7.14
N LYS A 368 1.10 21.44 6.63
CA LYS A 368 0.82 22.61 7.47
C LYS A 368 -0.32 22.42 8.48
N TYR A 369 -1.14 21.38 8.31
CA TYR A 369 -2.30 21.13 9.15
C TYR A 369 -2.07 20.03 10.18
N ASP A 370 -1.51 18.88 9.79
CA ASP A 370 -1.38 17.72 10.68
C ASP A 370 0.05 17.25 10.91
N ASN A 371 1.02 17.85 10.22
CA ASN A 371 2.44 17.50 10.24
C ASN A 371 2.71 16.01 9.93
N SER A 372 1.83 15.32 9.19
CA SER A 372 1.98 13.88 8.89
C SER A 372 2.64 13.66 7.55
N PHE A 373 2.03 14.18 6.48
CA PHE A 373 2.47 14.02 5.09
C PHE A 373 2.59 15.38 4.40
N PHE A 374 3.59 15.53 3.54
CA PHE A 374 3.84 16.75 2.78
C PHE A 374 2.61 17.15 1.95
N GLU A 375 2.14 16.21 1.12
CA GLU A 375 0.93 16.36 0.32
C GLU A 375 0.06 15.11 0.43
N SER A 376 -1.26 15.29 0.37
CA SER A 376 -2.22 14.19 0.32
C SER A 376 -3.35 14.46 -0.67
N TYR A 377 -3.83 13.41 -1.32
CA TYR A 377 -5.12 13.41 -2.01
C TYR A 377 -6.22 13.24 -0.98
N ILE A 378 -7.22 14.12 -0.97
CA ILE A 378 -8.30 14.10 0.02
C ILE A 378 -9.63 13.75 -0.66
N PHE A 379 -10.39 12.84 -0.06
CA PHE A 379 -11.67 12.38 -0.58
C PHE A 379 -12.81 12.84 0.33
N GLN A 380 -13.95 13.16 -0.29
CA GLN A 380 -15.08 13.96 0.24
C GLN A 380 -14.75 15.44 0.43
N VAL A 381 -14.75 16.18 -0.67
CA VAL A 381 -14.71 17.64 -0.63
C VAL A 381 -16.10 18.13 -0.23
N ASN A 382 -16.21 18.70 0.96
CA ASN A 382 -17.37 19.48 1.36
C ASN A 382 -17.58 20.59 0.30
N PRO A 383 -18.76 20.74 -0.34
CA PRO A 383 -18.94 21.62 -1.52
C PRO A 383 -18.55 23.08 -1.30
N SER A 384 -18.49 23.52 -0.04
CA SER A 384 -18.18 24.89 0.36
C SER A 384 -16.74 25.32 0.10
N TRP A 385 -15.77 24.41 -0.07
CA TRP A 385 -14.35 24.76 -0.22
C TRP A 385 -13.88 24.92 -1.67
N ASN A 386 -14.77 24.73 -2.65
CA ASN A 386 -14.54 25.21 -4.01
C ASN A 386 -14.81 26.72 -4.18
N LYS A 387 -15.17 27.43 -3.10
CA LYS A 387 -15.48 28.87 -3.13
C LYS A 387 -14.32 29.80 -2.80
N GLU A 388 -13.16 29.32 -2.35
CA GLU A 388 -12.13 30.22 -1.77
C GLU A 388 -11.21 30.97 -2.76
N GLU A 389 -11.40 30.84 -4.08
CA GLU A 389 -10.76 31.77 -5.03
C GLU A 389 -11.75 32.50 -5.95
N SER A 390 -13.01 32.06 -6.01
CA SER A 390 -14.01 32.71 -6.86
C SER A 390 -14.84 33.75 -6.11
N THR A 391 -15.21 33.54 -4.85
CA THR A 391 -16.24 34.41 -4.23
C THR A 391 -15.79 35.83 -3.94
N PHE A 392 -14.53 36.08 -3.58
CA PHE A 392 -14.08 37.46 -3.38
C PHE A 392 -14.02 38.23 -4.70
N VAL A 393 -13.52 37.61 -5.76
CA VAL A 393 -13.46 38.21 -7.10
C VAL A 393 -14.86 38.37 -7.67
N ASP A 394 -15.71 37.36 -7.56
CA ASP A 394 -17.10 37.41 -8.05
C ASP A 394 -17.94 38.44 -7.28
N PHE A 395 -17.79 38.52 -5.95
CA PHE A 395 -18.50 39.51 -5.13
C PHE A 395 -17.97 40.93 -5.36
N PHE A 396 -16.65 41.09 -5.54
CA PHE A 396 -16.05 42.38 -5.90
C PHE A 396 -16.46 42.83 -7.31
N MET A 397 -16.53 41.91 -8.27
CA MET A 397 -17.02 42.18 -9.63
C MET A 397 -18.53 42.48 -9.66
N LEU A 398 -19.31 41.80 -8.82
CA LEU A 398 -20.73 42.10 -8.63
C LEU A 398 -20.91 43.50 -8.03
N LEU A 399 -20.14 43.84 -6.99
CA LEU A 399 -20.16 45.16 -6.36
C LEU A 399 -19.79 46.28 -7.35
N LEU A 400 -18.77 46.08 -8.18
CA LEU A 400 -18.37 47.03 -9.23
C LEU A 400 -19.43 47.18 -10.34
N SER A 401 -20.19 46.12 -10.63
CA SER A 401 -21.30 46.18 -11.59
C SER A 401 -22.50 46.98 -11.07
N PHE A 402 -22.78 46.92 -9.75
CA PHE A 402 -23.83 47.73 -9.11
C PHE A 402 -23.46 49.21 -8.96
N LEU A 403 -22.16 49.54 -8.94
CA LEU A 403 -21.66 50.92 -8.82
C LEU A 403 -21.47 51.63 -10.18
N GLY A 404 -21.92 51.03 -11.29
CA GLY A 404 -21.95 51.71 -12.60
C GLY A 404 -20.61 51.81 -13.34
N PHE A 405 -19.57 51.12 -12.88
CA PHE A 405 -18.22 51.16 -13.47
C PHE A 405 -17.94 50.06 -14.51
N GLY A 406 -18.99 49.37 -14.98
CA GLY A 406 -18.89 48.10 -15.71
C GLY A 406 -18.13 48.15 -17.04
N THR A 407 -18.05 49.29 -17.72
CA THR A 407 -17.40 49.39 -19.04
C THR A 407 -15.98 49.96 -18.98
N THR A 408 -15.70 50.89 -18.07
CA THR A 408 -14.38 51.52 -17.91
C THR A 408 -13.37 50.63 -17.19
N VAL A 409 -13.80 49.84 -16.20
CA VAL A 409 -12.91 48.90 -15.49
C VAL A 409 -12.58 47.67 -16.33
N TRP A 410 -13.50 47.22 -17.21
CA TRP A 410 -13.26 46.10 -18.12
C TRP A 410 -12.20 46.44 -19.17
N LEU A 411 -12.23 47.65 -19.75
CA LEU A 411 -11.21 48.12 -20.70
C LEU A 411 -9.84 48.31 -20.04
N LEU A 412 -9.79 48.79 -18.79
CA LEU A 412 -8.55 48.83 -18.00
C LEU A 412 -8.01 47.42 -17.73
N PHE A 413 -8.87 46.42 -17.47
CA PHE A 413 -8.44 45.05 -17.22
C PHE A 413 -7.97 44.32 -18.49
N VAL A 414 -8.57 44.59 -19.66
CA VAL A 414 -8.06 44.10 -20.96
C VAL A 414 -6.72 44.74 -21.29
N GLY A 415 -6.56 46.05 -21.02
CA GLY A 415 -5.29 46.77 -21.17
C GLY A 415 -4.19 46.26 -20.25
N ILE A 416 -4.51 45.99 -18.98
CA ILE A 416 -3.57 45.46 -17.98
C ILE A 416 -3.20 44.00 -18.30
N LYS A 417 -4.15 43.14 -18.70
CA LYS A 417 -3.85 41.78 -19.18
C LYS A 417 -3.00 41.78 -20.45
N TRP A 418 -3.20 42.75 -21.35
CA TRP A 418 -2.38 42.91 -22.55
C TRP A 418 -0.97 43.40 -22.20
N MET A 419 -0.82 44.34 -21.26
CA MET A 419 0.50 44.78 -20.76
C MET A 419 1.27 43.66 -20.05
N PHE A 420 0.61 42.85 -19.20
CA PHE A 420 1.28 41.70 -18.55
C PHE A 420 1.57 40.53 -19.50
N LYS A 421 0.85 40.43 -20.62
CA LYS A 421 1.14 39.45 -21.68
C LYS A 421 2.25 39.95 -22.62
N SER A 422 2.36 41.26 -22.84
CA SER A 422 3.42 41.91 -23.62
C SER A 422 4.75 41.98 -22.87
N ASN A 423 4.73 42.08 -21.53
CA ASN A 423 5.95 42.24 -20.72
C ASN A 423 6.67 40.92 -20.39
N LYS A 424 6.25 39.80 -20.99
CA LYS A 424 6.95 38.50 -20.86
C LYS A 424 8.09 38.30 -21.87
N ASN A 425 8.30 39.26 -22.78
CA ASN A 425 9.35 39.18 -23.81
C ASN A 425 10.41 40.31 -23.75
N SER A 426 10.48 41.13 -22.69
CA SER A 426 11.51 42.18 -22.60
C SER A 426 11.97 42.48 -21.16
N GLY A 427 13.23 42.12 -20.86
CA GLY A 427 14.04 42.55 -19.70
C GLY A 427 13.79 41.76 -18.41
N LYS A 428 14.73 41.03 -17.78
CA LYS A 428 16.16 41.32 -17.51
C LYS A 428 16.38 42.80 -17.18
N LEU A 429 16.18 43.20 -15.91
CA LEU A 429 17.11 43.99 -15.10
C LEU A 429 16.49 44.35 -13.72
N LEU A 430 17.37 44.50 -12.73
CA LEU A 430 17.18 45.05 -11.35
C LEU A 430 16.67 44.04 -10.30
N LYS A 431 17.53 43.28 -9.61
CA LYS A 431 18.50 43.61 -8.53
C LYS A 431 17.89 44.29 -7.30
N GLU A 432 18.09 43.61 -6.16
CA GLU A 432 18.39 44.14 -4.82
C GLU A 432 17.43 45.17 -4.21
N ILE A 433 16.62 44.72 -3.24
CA ILE A 433 16.63 45.13 -1.82
C ILE A 433 16.02 43.99 -1.00
#